data_AF-A0A2E3V2C0-F1
#
_entry.id   AF-A0A2E3V2C0-F1
#
_cell.length_a   1.000
_cell.length_b   1.000
_cell.length_c   1.000
_cell.angle_alpha   90.00
_cell.angle_beta   90.00
_cell.angle_gamma   90.00
#
_symmetry.space_group_name_H-M   'P 1'
#
loop_
_entity.id
_entity.type
_entity.pdbx_description
1 polymer ?
#
loop_
_entity_poly.entity_id
_entity_poly.type
_entity_poly.pdbx_seq_one_letter_code
_entity_poly.pdbx_strand_id
1 'polypeptide(L)'
;MADDERLNRLLADNKLRVFGEKNTSVFWEMVRGDNSVVLGSAGETDEAVTVDVKRVIRWIGSLHGKCGLRVTEMPLERLNPFSNNYFNPLKESIVFSSDKKFNILLNKDDVTAELAGIRVEGNSGDRFEVTESLATFLVLKGWGTIVN
;
A
#
# COMPACT_ATOMS: atom_id res chain seq x y z
N MET A 1 28.23 4.80 5.57
CA MET A 1 29.57 4.34 5.12
C MET A 1 29.51 3.00 4.40
N ALA A 2 29.00 1.90 4.99
CA ALA A 2 28.90 0.61 4.29
C ALA A 2 27.88 0.58 3.13
N ASP A 3 26.80 1.38 3.23
CA ASP A 3 25.76 1.44 2.19
C ASP A 3 26.18 2.22 0.94
N ASP A 4 26.91 3.32 1.08
CA ASP A 4 27.32 4.15 -0.06
C ASP A 4 28.33 3.42 -0.96
N GLU A 5 29.25 2.67 -0.36
CA GLU A 5 30.22 1.85 -1.09
C GLU A 5 29.52 0.69 -1.82
N ARG A 6 28.56 0.04 -1.16
CA ARG A 6 27.74 -1.03 -1.75
C ARG A 6 26.88 -0.50 -2.90
N LEU A 7 26.28 0.68 -2.75
CA LEU A 7 25.47 1.33 -3.76
C LEU A 7 26.31 1.71 -4.99
N ASN A 8 27.45 2.36 -4.78
CA ASN A 8 28.38 2.74 -5.86
C ASN A 8 28.90 1.51 -6.61
N ARG A 9 29.18 0.41 -5.91
CA ARG A 9 29.57 -0.86 -6.53
C ARG A 9 28.46 -1.43 -7.41
N LEU A 10 27.22 -1.47 -6.93
CA LEU A 10 26.08 -2.02 -7.69
C LEU A 10 25.76 -1.18 -8.93
N LEU A 11 25.90 0.14 -8.84
CA LEU A 11 25.71 1.04 -9.97
C LEU A 11 26.79 0.87 -11.06
N ALA A 12 28.03 0.54 -10.67
CA ALA A 12 29.15 0.31 -11.58
C ALA A 12 29.16 -1.11 -12.18
N ASP A 13 28.79 -2.12 -11.39
CA ASP A 13 28.70 -3.52 -11.81
C ASP A 13 27.42 -4.14 -11.22
N ASN A 14 26.41 -4.32 -12.08
CA ASN A 14 25.11 -4.92 -11.72
C ASN A 14 25.23 -6.39 -11.26
N LYS A 15 26.45 -6.95 -11.16
CA LYS A 15 26.68 -8.28 -10.60
C LYS A 15 26.43 -8.28 -9.10
N LEU A 16 25.48 -9.11 -8.70
CA LEU A 16 25.14 -9.44 -7.31
C LEU A 16 26.20 -10.31 -6.62
N ARG A 17 27.49 -9.97 -6.76
CA ARG A 17 28.58 -10.64 -6.04
C ARG A 17 28.56 -10.23 -4.58
N VAL A 18 28.49 -11.22 -3.68
CA VAL A 18 28.40 -11.02 -2.22
C VAL A 18 29.67 -11.47 -1.52
N PHE A 19 30.29 -12.57 -1.97
CA PHE A 19 31.51 -13.13 -1.37
C PHE A 19 32.58 -13.44 -2.42
N GLY A 20 32.96 -12.43 -3.22
CA GLY A 20 33.98 -12.58 -4.26
C GLY A 20 33.59 -13.57 -5.37
N GLU A 21 34.53 -13.94 -6.24
CA GLU A 21 34.19 -14.76 -7.43
C GLU A 21 33.87 -16.22 -7.11
N LYS A 22 34.55 -16.80 -6.11
CA LYS A 22 34.47 -18.24 -5.82
C LYS A 22 33.30 -18.63 -4.93
N ASN A 23 32.96 -17.80 -3.93
CA ASN A 23 31.97 -18.17 -2.92
C ASN A 23 30.58 -17.56 -3.18
N THR A 24 30.47 -16.65 -4.16
CA THR A 24 29.18 -16.06 -4.55
C THR A 24 28.23 -17.10 -5.16
N SER A 25 28.73 -18.07 -5.94
CA SER A 25 27.87 -19.11 -6.52
C SER A 25 27.23 -20.00 -5.46
N VAL A 26 28.02 -20.46 -4.49
CA VAL A 26 27.56 -21.28 -3.35
C VAL A 26 26.57 -20.50 -2.49
N PHE A 27 26.84 -19.21 -2.22
CA PHE A 27 25.90 -18.34 -1.53
C PHE A 27 24.55 -18.24 -2.26
N TRP A 28 24.55 -18.03 -3.57
CA TRP A 28 23.31 -17.97 -4.36
C TRP A 28 22.62 -19.32 -4.51
N GLU A 29 23.33 -20.45 -4.45
CA GLU A 29 22.70 -21.77 -4.35
C GLU A 29 22.02 -21.98 -2.99
N MET A 30 22.67 -21.55 -1.90
CA MET A 30 22.07 -21.60 -0.57
C MET A 30 20.84 -20.69 -0.48
N VAL A 31 20.93 -19.47 -1.02
CA VAL A 31 19.80 -18.52 -1.13
C VAL A 31 18.69 -19.07 -2.02
N ARG A 32 19.02 -19.74 -3.12
CA ARG A 32 18.00 -20.36 -4.00
C ARG A 32 17.33 -21.58 -3.39
N GLY A 33 18.05 -22.34 -2.54
CA GLY A 33 17.48 -23.44 -1.76
C GLY A 33 16.56 -22.97 -0.62
N ASP A 34 16.72 -21.72 -0.20
CA ASP A 34 15.83 -21.07 0.76
C ASP A 34 14.64 -20.42 0.04
N ASN A 35 13.52 -21.16 -0.05
CA ASN A 35 12.28 -20.68 -0.66
C ASN A 35 11.77 -19.37 -0.05
N SER A 36 12.15 -19.03 1.20
CA SER A 36 11.76 -17.77 1.83
C SER A 36 12.46 -16.55 1.21
N VAL A 37 13.67 -16.71 0.66
CA VAL A 37 14.44 -15.61 0.04
C VAL A 37 14.11 -15.45 -1.44
N VAL A 38 13.88 -16.56 -2.16
CA VAL A 38 13.53 -16.52 -3.60
C VAL A 38 12.14 -15.91 -3.83
N LEU A 39 11.17 -16.19 -2.96
CA LEU A 39 9.85 -15.58 -3.03
C LEU A 39 9.84 -14.13 -2.51
N GLY A 40 10.73 -13.79 -1.57
CA GLY A 40 10.82 -12.43 -1.01
C GLY A 40 11.56 -11.41 -1.88
N SER A 41 12.31 -11.85 -2.89
CA SER A 41 13.08 -10.97 -3.79
C SER A 41 12.39 -10.68 -5.13
N ALA A 42 11.43 -11.51 -5.54
CA ALA A 42 10.46 -11.15 -6.56
C ALA A 42 9.33 -10.35 -5.89
N GLY A 43 8.94 -9.22 -6.45
CA GLY A 43 7.76 -8.50 -5.94
C GLY A 43 6.56 -9.46 -5.88
N GLU A 44 5.84 -9.45 -4.77
CA GLU A 44 4.63 -10.27 -4.62
C GLU A 44 3.60 -9.78 -5.65
N THR A 45 3.44 -10.55 -6.72
CA THR A 45 2.52 -10.27 -7.82
C THR A 45 1.39 -11.29 -7.79
N ASP A 46 0.19 -10.86 -8.17
CA ASP A 46 -0.94 -11.77 -8.34
C ASP A 46 -0.83 -12.43 -9.73
N GLU A 47 -0.39 -13.70 -9.75
CA GLU A 47 -0.17 -14.46 -10.98
C GLU A 47 -1.43 -14.50 -11.86
N ALA A 48 -2.62 -14.63 -11.25
CA ALA A 48 -3.89 -14.69 -11.97
C ALA A 48 -4.21 -13.37 -12.69
N VAL A 49 -3.64 -12.24 -12.27
CA VAL A 49 -3.70 -10.97 -12.99
C VAL A 49 -2.71 -10.97 -14.15
N THR A 50 -1.50 -11.48 -13.95
CA THR A 50 -0.38 -11.41 -14.91
C THR A 50 -0.59 -12.31 -16.12
N VAL A 51 -1.14 -13.51 -15.94
CA VAL A 51 -1.32 -14.48 -17.05
C VAL A 51 -2.56 -14.19 -17.91
N ASP A 52 -3.48 -13.36 -17.43
CA ASP A 52 -4.74 -13.06 -18.11
C ASP A 52 -4.57 -11.95 -19.16
N VAL A 53 -4.54 -12.34 -20.44
CA VAL A 53 -4.40 -11.43 -21.59
C VAL A 53 -5.63 -10.51 -21.77
N LYS A 54 -6.78 -10.83 -21.17
CA LYS A 54 -8.03 -10.07 -21.31
C LYS A 54 -8.45 -9.38 -20.01
N ARG A 55 -7.51 -9.20 -19.08
CA ARG A 55 -7.76 -8.61 -17.78
C ARG A 55 -8.40 -7.23 -17.92
N VAL A 56 -9.51 -7.00 -17.22
CA VAL A 56 -10.11 -5.68 -17.10
C VAL A 56 -9.34 -4.88 -16.06
N ILE A 57 -8.73 -3.78 -16.49
CA ILE A 57 -8.02 -2.85 -15.60
C ILE A 57 -8.97 -1.78 -15.09
N ARG A 58 -8.83 -1.44 -13.81
CA ARG A 58 -9.61 -0.36 -13.22
C ARG A 58 -9.20 0.98 -13.84
N TRP A 59 -10.20 1.75 -14.27
CA TRP A 59 -9.96 3.03 -14.95
C TRP A 59 -9.31 4.07 -14.02
N ILE A 60 -8.27 4.74 -14.51
CA ILE A 60 -7.58 5.82 -13.80
C ILE A 60 -8.54 7.01 -13.63
N GLY A 61 -8.61 7.57 -12.41
CA GLY A 61 -9.54 8.63 -12.05
C GLY A 61 -10.93 8.13 -11.64
N SER A 62 -11.25 6.85 -11.80
CA SER A 62 -12.50 6.27 -11.28
C SER A 62 -12.50 6.13 -9.75
N LEU A 63 -13.68 5.91 -9.17
CA LEU A 63 -13.85 5.64 -7.74
C LEU A 63 -13.82 4.14 -7.46
N HIS A 64 -13.06 3.72 -6.45
CA HIS A 64 -13.04 2.33 -6.00
C HIS A 64 -14.23 2.02 -5.09
N GLY A 65 -15.18 1.21 -5.57
CA GLY A 65 -16.46 0.96 -4.89
C GLY A 65 -16.40 0.35 -3.47
N LYS A 66 -15.27 -0.20 -3.02
CA LYS A 66 -15.13 -0.71 -1.64
C LYS A 66 -14.55 0.29 -0.63
N CYS A 67 -13.95 1.39 -1.09
CA CYS A 67 -13.26 2.33 -0.20
C CYS A 67 -13.56 3.80 -0.51
N GLY A 68 -14.18 4.12 -1.65
CA GLY A 68 -14.50 5.50 -2.01
C GLY A 68 -13.27 6.34 -2.34
N LEU A 69 -12.12 5.70 -2.60
CA LEU A 69 -10.88 6.37 -3.01
C LEU A 69 -10.76 6.38 -4.53
N ARG A 70 -10.13 7.43 -5.05
CA ARG A 70 -9.85 7.58 -6.48
C ARG A 70 -8.66 6.71 -6.87
N VAL A 71 -8.83 6.00 -7.97
CA VAL A 71 -7.74 5.30 -8.66
C VAL A 71 -6.77 6.35 -9.18
N THR A 72 -5.63 6.47 -8.54
CA THR A 72 -4.69 7.58 -8.75
C THR A 72 -3.37 7.00 -9.22
N GLU A 73 -2.81 7.57 -10.29
CA GLU A 73 -1.47 7.21 -10.75
C GLU A 73 -0.43 7.64 -9.70
N MET A 74 0.51 6.75 -9.42
CA MET A 74 1.63 7.03 -8.51
C MET A 74 2.91 7.20 -9.35
N PRO A 75 3.54 8.38 -9.34
CA PRO A 75 4.79 8.60 -10.05
C PRO A 75 5.92 7.71 -9.50
N LEU A 76 6.75 7.16 -10.39
CA LEU A 76 7.82 6.24 -10.01
C LEU A 76 8.84 6.92 -9.07
N GLU A 77 9.16 8.19 -9.29
CA GLU A 77 10.07 8.94 -8.42
C GLU A 77 9.54 9.13 -6.99
N ARG A 78 8.24 8.90 -6.75
CA ARG A 78 7.57 9.01 -5.43
C ARG A 78 7.27 7.66 -4.78
N LEU A 79 7.77 6.56 -5.36
CA LEU A 79 7.58 5.19 -4.87
C LEU A 79 8.25 4.95 -3.51
N ASN A 80 9.38 5.61 -3.24
CA ASN A 80 10.13 5.42 -2.00
C ASN A 80 9.39 6.04 -0.80
N PRO A 81 8.88 5.23 0.17
CA PRO A 81 8.14 5.74 1.32
C PRO A 81 8.99 6.55 2.30
N PHE A 82 10.32 6.41 2.23
CA PHE A 82 11.26 7.15 3.08
C PHE A 82 11.72 8.46 2.45
N SER A 83 11.29 8.77 1.22
CA SER A 83 11.60 10.03 0.56
C SER A 83 10.73 11.16 1.13
N ASN A 84 11.22 12.40 1.10
CA ASN A 84 10.43 13.56 1.57
C ASN A 84 9.18 13.84 0.71
N ASN A 85 9.13 13.32 -0.52
CA ASN A 85 8.04 13.52 -1.47
C ASN A 85 7.37 12.19 -1.86
N TYR A 86 7.24 11.27 -0.91
CA TYR A 86 6.56 10.00 -1.17
C TYR A 86 5.08 10.22 -1.51
N PHE A 87 4.49 9.28 -2.25
CA PHE A 87 3.05 9.29 -2.52
C PHE A 87 2.27 8.78 -1.31
N ASN A 88 1.35 9.60 -0.78
CA ASN A 88 0.50 9.21 0.35
C ASN A 88 -0.93 8.91 -0.14
N PRO A 89 -1.31 7.63 -0.30
CA PRO A 89 -2.64 7.28 -0.78
C PRO A 89 -3.75 7.73 0.19
N LEU A 90 -3.48 7.80 1.50
CA LEU A 90 -4.45 8.22 2.51
C LEU A 90 -4.69 9.74 2.54
N LYS A 91 -4.07 10.48 1.62
CA LYS A 91 -4.29 11.93 1.41
C LYS A 91 -4.60 12.25 -0.05
N GLU A 92 -3.81 11.70 -0.98
CA GLU A 92 -3.84 12.09 -2.40
C GLU A 92 -4.92 11.38 -3.23
N SER A 93 -5.44 10.25 -2.72
CA SER A 93 -6.51 9.49 -3.39
C SER A 93 -7.92 9.89 -2.93
N ILE A 94 -8.03 10.86 -2.02
CA ILE A 94 -9.31 11.32 -1.48
C ILE A 94 -9.98 12.29 -2.46
N VAL A 95 -11.27 12.09 -2.69
CA VAL A 95 -12.10 12.97 -3.53
C VAL A 95 -13.21 13.68 -2.76
N PHE A 96 -13.62 13.13 -1.62
CA PHE A 96 -14.67 13.70 -0.78
C PHE A 96 -14.12 14.75 0.19
N SER A 97 -14.97 15.69 0.60
CA SER A 97 -14.55 16.84 1.40
C SER A 97 -14.10 16.41 2.81
N SER A 98 -13.13 17.14 3.36
CA SER A 98 -12.74 17.03 4.76
C SER A 98 -13.54 17.98 5.67
N ASP A 99 -14.30 18.92 5.10
CA ASP A 99 -15.02 19.97 5.84
C ASP A 99 -16.36 19.47 6.36
N LYS A 100 -17.05 18.64 5.57
CA LYS A 100 -18.31 18.03 5.98
C LYS A 100 -18.09 16.94 7.02
N LYS A 101 -18.88 16.99 8.09
CA LYS A 101 -18.86 16.02 9.18
C LYS A 101 -20.09 15.12 9.15
N PHE A 102 -19.90 13.87 9.52
CA PHE A 102 -20.94 12.84 9.58
C PHE A 102 -20.78 12.04 10.87
N ASN A 103 -21.91 11.74 11.52
CA ASN A 103 -21.95 10.82 12.64
C ASN A 103 -22.03 9.38 12.11
N ILE A 104 -21.09 8.54 12.51
CA ILE A 104 -21.02 7.12 12.17
C ILE A 104 -21.23 6.29 13.43
N LEU A 105 -22.10 5.28 13.32
CA LEU A 105 -22.20 4.18 14.27
C LEU A 105 -21.40 3.00 13.73
N LEU A 106 -20.41 2.52 14.48
CA LEU A 106 -19.67 1.31 14.12
C LEU A 106 -20.54 0.07 14.32
N ASN A 107 -20.39 -0.90 13.42
CA ASN A 107 -21.13 -2.17 13.45
C ASN A 107 -20.24 -3.41 13.52
N LYS A 108 -18.93 -3.22 13.73
CA LYS A 108 -17.93 -4.27 13.91
C LYS A 108 -17.00 -3.94 15.06
N ASP A 109 -16.47 -4.98 15.67
CA ASP A 109 -15.43 -4.88 16.69
C ASP A 109 -14.04 -4.74 16.05
N ASP A 110 -13.10 -4.21 16.82
CA ASP A 110 -11.69 -4.01 16.41
C ASP A 110 -11.55 -3.22 15.09
N VAL A 111 -12.35 -2.17 14.93
CA VAL A 111 -12.26 -1.28 13.78
C VAL A 111 -11.14 -0.28 14.01
N THR A 112 -10.12 -0.30 13.16
CA THR A 112 -9.11 0.76 13.04
C THR A 112 -9.10 1.30 11.62
N ALA A 113 -9.30 2.61 11.46
CA ALA A 113 -9.24 3.28 10.17
C ALA A 113 -8.64 4.67 10.29
N GLU A 114 -7.82 5.06 9.31
CA GLU A 114 -7.28 6.42 9.20
C GLU A 114 -7.41 6.92 7.76
N LEU A 115 -7.93 8.14 7.61
CA LEU A 115 -8.03 8.80 6.32
C LEU A 115 -7.95 10.32 6.51
N ALA A 116 -7.20 11.01 5.63
CA ALA A 116 -6.92 12.44 5.77
C ALA A 116 -6.32 12.86 7.14
N GLY A 117 -5.63 11.96 7.83
CA GLY A 117 -5.07 12.21 9.17
C GLY A 117 -6.10 12.17 10.31
N ILE A 118 -7.35 11.78 10.03
CA ILE A 118 -8.36 11.49 11.05
C ILE A 118 -8.39 9.98 11.26
N ARG A 119 -8.21 9.56 12.52
CA ARG A 119 -8.20 8.16 12.93
C ARG A 119 -9.43 7.83 13.79
N VAL A 120 -10.01 6.66 13.53
CA VAL A 120 -11.06 6.05 14.35
C VAL A 120 -10.56 4.68 14.79
N GLU A 121 -10.74 4.40 16.07
CA GLU A 121 -10.46 3.12 16.70
C GLU A 121 -11.58 2.81 17.70
N GLY A 122 -12.26 1.67 17.52
CA GLY A 122 -13.43 1.36 18.33
C GLY A 122 -14.09 0.03 17.98
N ASN A 123 -15.20 -0.24 18.67
CA ASN A 123 -15.96 -1.47 18.59
C ASN A 123 -17.41 -1.23 18.15
N SER A 124 -18.15 -2.31 17.98
CA SER A 124 -19.55 -2.25 17.56
C SER A 124 -20.39 -1.48 18.59
N GLY A 125 -21.18 -0.52 18.11
CA GLY A 125 -21.99 0.37 18.94
C GLY A 125 -21.34 1.72 19.25
N ASP A 126 -20.04 1.88 19.02
CA ASP A 126 -19.35 3.16 19.23
C ASP A 126 -19.77 4.19 18.18
N ARG A 127 -19.80 5.47 18.58
CA ARG A 127 -20.18 6.59 17.74
C ARG A 127 -19.04 7.57 17.56
N PHE A 128 -18.79 7.96 16.31
CA PHE A 128 -17.74 8.91 15.95
C PHE A 128 -18.28 9.98 15.00
N GLU A 129 -17.84 11.22 15.19
CA GLU A 129 -17.99 12.27 14.18
C GLU A 129 -16.73 12.28 13.30
N VAL A 130 -16.89 12.06 11.99
CA VAL A 130 -15.79 11.92 11.03
C VAL A 130 -16.02 12.75 9.77
N THR A 131 -15.00 12.90 8.93
CA THR A 131 -15.11 13.57 7.62
C THR A 131 -15.97 12.76 6.64
N GLU A 132 -16.51 13.41 5.59
CA GLU A 132 -17.22 12.75 4.49
C GLU A 132 -16.41 11.61 3.86
N SER A 133 -15.10 11.83 3.69
CA SER A 133 -14.17 10.84 3.16
C SER A 133 -14.08 9.59 4.03
N LEU A 134 -13.87 9.74 5.35
CA LEU A 134 -13.75 8.62 6.27
C LEU A 134 -15.10 7.93 6.51
N ALA A 135 -16.20 8.68 6.58
CA ALA A 135 -17.56 8.15 6.62
C ALA A 135 -17.83 7.25 5.41
N THR A 136 -17.53 7.74 4.21
CA THR A 136 -17.72 6.97 2.97
C THR A 136 -16.89 5.69 2.98
N PHE A 137 -15.63 5.76 3.42
CA PHE A 137 -14.78 4.59 3.57
C PHE A 137 -15.38 3.54 4.52
N LEU A 138 -15.77 3.96 5.73
CA LEU A 138 -16.34 3.08 6.75
C LEU A 138 -17.64 2.42 6.28
N VAL A 139 -18.52 3.17 5.60
CA VAL A 139 -19.78 2.65 5.05
C VAL A 139 -19.52 1.66 3.91
N LEU A 140 -18.69 1.98 2.93
CA LEU A 140 -18.41 1.10 1.78
C LEU A 140 -17.66 -0.17 2.18
N LYS A 141 -16.84 -0.09 3.23
CA LYS A 141 -16.17 -1.25 3.82
C LYS A 141 -17.14 -2.11 4.65
N GLY A 142 -18.32 -1.58 5.00
CA GLY A 142 -19.33 -2.22 5.82
C GLY A 142 -18.92 -2.31 7.30
N TRP A 143 -18.24 -1.27 7.79
CA TRP A 143 -17.74 -1.14 9.18
C TRP A 143 -18.56 -0.16 10.02
N GLY A 144 -19.45 0.61 9.40
CA GLY A 144 -20.38 1.47 10.10
C GLY A 144 -21.49 1.99 9.20
N THR A 145 -22.46 2.66 9.82
CA THR A 145 -23.58 3.31 9.14
C THR A 145 -23.68 4.77 9.57
N ILE A 146 -24.14 5.63 8.65
CA ILE A 146 -24.43 7.03 8.97
C ILE A 146 -25.68 7.08 9.85
N VAL A 147 -25.60 7.84 10.94
CA VAL A 147 -26.71 8.11 11.84
C VAL A 147 -26.97 9.61 11.91
N ASN A 148 -28.23 10.00 12.05
CA ASN A 148 -28.64 11.39 12.25
C ASN A 148 -28.40 11.82 13.70
#